data_AF-A0A2G6GGF8-F1
#
_entry.id   AF-A0A2G6GGF8-F1
#
_cell.length_a   1.000
_cell.length_b   1.000
_cell.length_c   1.000
_cell.angle_alpha   90.00
_cell.angle_beta   90.00
_cell.angle_gamma   90.00
#
_symmetry.space_group_name_H-M   'P 1'
#
loop_
_entity.id
_entity.type
_entity.pdbx_description
1 polymer ?
#
loop_
_entity_poly.entity_id
_entity_poly.type
_entity_poly.pdbx_seq_one_letter_code
_entity_poly.pdbx_strand_id
1 'polypeptide(L)'
;MSQGAASRANKASNWLILIGFLWILLGGGLIFYQLIVPPSVTVQWDTETEINTAGFNLYRSESEKDDYILINETLIDSEGNSVSGASYEYVDSSVERGKTFYYLLEEVQIDGQVNRYEDEKFLYAVPGLSGLIVLLATVVIVVGLALLVMGFKELRN
;
A
#
# COMPACT_ATOMS: atom_id res chain seq x y z
N MET A 1 -15.92 -17.52 -53.26
CA MET A 1 -14.92 -16.71 -52.54
C MET A 1 -15.47 -15.92 -51.34
N SER A 2 -16.78 -15.96 -51.00
CA SER A 2 -17.34 -15.12 -49.91
C SER A 2 -17.29 -15.72 -48.50
N GLN A 3 -17.38 -17.05 -48.32
CA GLN A 3 -17.43 -17.65 -46.97
C GLN A 3 -16.14 -17.47 -46.15
N GLY A 4 -14.97 -17.46 -46.81
CA GLY A 4 -13.68 -17.32 -46.12
C GLY A 4 -13.41 -15.91 -45.58
N ALA A 5 -13.99 -14.87 -46.20
CA ALA A 5 -13.82 -13.49 -45.73
C ALA A 5 -14.69 -13.20 -44.49
N ALA A 6 -15.94 -13.63 -44.50
CA ALA A 6 -16.86 -13.49 -43.36
C ALA A 6 -16.38 -14.24 -42.11
N SER A 7 -15.84 -15.46 -42.26
CA SER A 7 -15.27 -16.22 -41.14
C SER A 7 -14.07 -15.52 -40.50
N ARG A 8 -13.23 -14.84 -41.29
CA ARG A 8 -12.07 -14.08 -40.78
C ARG A 8 -12.51 -12.80 -40.06
N ALA A 9 -13.50 -12.07 -40.59
CA ALA A 9 -14.04 -10.87 -39.95
C ALA A 9 -14.66 -11.18 -38.58
N ASN A 10 -15.46 -12.24 -38.48
CA ASN A 10 -16.04 -12.70 -37.21
C ASN A 10 -14.96 -13.09 -36.18
N LYS A 11 -13.90 -13.77 -36.63
CA LYS A 11 -12.78 -14.13 -35.74
C LYS A 11 -12.03 -12.89 -35.25
N ALA A 12 -11.78 -11.91 -36.12
CA ALA A 12 -11.13 -10.65 -35.76
C ALA A 12 -11.97 -9.83 -34.78
N SER A 13 -13.28 -9.75 -34.99
CA SER A 13 -14.20 -9.05 -34.09
C SER A 13 -14.25 -9.69 -32.69
N ASN A 14 -14.35 -11.02 -32.61
CA ASN A 14 -14.32 -11.72 -31.34
C ASN A 14 -13.03 -11.44 -30.55
N TRP A 15 -11.89 -11.31 -31.23
CA TRP A 15 -10.64 -10.90 -30.61
C TRP A 15 -10.68 -9.46 -30.08
N LEU A 16 -11.23 -8.50 -30.83
CA LEU A 16 -11.38 -7.12 -30.37
C LEU A 16 -12.25 -7.03 -29.11
N ILE A 17 -13.34 -7.80 -29.05
CA ILE A 17 -14.23 -7.85 -27.90
C ILE A 17 -13.51 -8.44 -26.68
N LEU A 18 -12.82 -9.57 -26.85
CA LEU A 18 -12.04 -10.20 -25.79
C LEU A 18 -10.96 -9.27 -25.24
N ILE A 19 -10.21 -8.61 -26.11
CA ILE A 19 -9.17 -7.65 -25.73
C ILE A 19 -9.83 -6.44 -25.03
N GLY A 20 -10.95 -5.92 -25.52
CA GLY A 20 -11.68 -4.82 -24.89
C GLY A 20 -12.05 -5.11 -23.43
N PHE A 21 -12.61 -6.30 -23.16
CA PHE A 21 -12.89 -6.73 -21.78
C PHE A 21 -11.62 -6.89 -20.95
N LEU A 22 -10.55 -7.44 -21.52
CA LEU A 22 -9.26 -7.57 -20.84
C LEU A 22 -8.70 -6.20 -20.40
N TRP A 23 -8.76 -5.19 -21.26
CA TRP A 23 -8.32 -3.83 -20.91
C TRP A 23 -9.18 -3.22 -19.81
N ILE A 24 -10.50 -3.38 -19.86
CA ILE A 24 -11.40 -2.89 -18.81
C ILE A 24 -11.13 -3.59 -17.48
N LEU A 25 -10.96 -4.91 -17.49
CA LEU A 25 -10.63 -5.68 -16.27
C LEU A 25 -9.26 -5.26 -15.71
N LEU A 26 -8.28 -4.97 -16.56
CA LEU A 26 -6.97 -4.52 -16.13
C LEU A 26 -7.05 -3.13 -15.48
N GLY A 27 -7.68 -2.15 -16.15
CA GLY A 27 -7.79 -0.79 -15.61
C GLY A 27 -8.70 -0.72 -14.37
N GLY A 28 -9.85 -1.39 -14.43
CA GLY A 28 -10.78 -1.49 -13.31
C GLY A 28 -10.19 -2.23 -12.13
N GLY A 29 -9.50 -3.35 -12.37
CA GLY A 29 -8.81 -4.12 -11.32
C GLY A 29 -7.71 -3.33 -10.63
N LEU A 30 -6.97 -2.50 -11.37
CA LEU A 30 -5.90 -1.67 -10.82
C LEU A 30 -6.44 -0.55 -9.91
N ILE A 31 -7.57 0.07 -10.27
CA ILE A 31 -8.26 1.02 -9.39
C ILE A 31 -8.88 0.30 -8.20
N PHE A 32 -9.54 -0.83 -8.44
CA PHE A 32 -10.19 -1.61 -7.39
C PHE A 32 -9.19 -2.06 -6.32
N TYR A 33 -8.02 -2.55 -6.72
CA TYR A 33 -6.94 -2.94 -5.81
C TYR A 33 -6.53 -1.79 -4.87
N GLN A 34 -6.38 -0.58 -5.41
CA GLN A 34 -6.01 0.61 -4.62
C GLN A 34 -7.11 1.07 -3.66
N LEU A 35 -8.36 0.73 -3.91
CA LEU A 35 -9.48 1.09 -3.04
C LEU A 35 -9.71 0.06 -1.93
N ILE A 36 -9.48 -1.24 -2.21
CA ILE A 36 -9.85 -2.31 -1.27
C ILE A 36 -8.72 -2.76 -0.34
N VAL A 37 -7.45 -2.61 -0.73
CA VAL A 37 -6.32 -2.87 0.16
C VAL A 37 -6.17 -1.66 1.08
N PRO A 38 -6.31 -1.77 2.41
CA PRO A 38 -6.05 -0.63 3.29
C PRO A 38 -4.55 -0.27 3.28
N PRO A 39 -4.18 1.00 3.50
CA PRO A 39 -2.79 1.37 3.67
C PRO A 39 -2.27 0.85 5.02
N SER A 40 -0.96 0.65 5.11
CA SER A 40 -0.27 0.37 6.37
C SER A 40 1.15 0.93 6.33
N VAL A 41 1.72 1.19 7.50
CA VAL A 41 3.14 1.48 7.68
C VAL A 41 3.75 0.38 8.53
N THR A 42 4.90 -0.12 8.09
CA THR A 42 5.72 -1.06 8.85
C THR A 42 6.90 -0.30 9.42
N VAL A 43 6.92 -0.14 10.74
CA VAL A 43 8.03 0.49 11.47
C VAL A 43 8.96 -0.61 11.95
N GLN A 44 10.25 -0.48 11.63
CA GLN A 44 11.28 -1.45 11.98
C GLN A 44 12.43 -0.74 12.68
N TRP A 45 12.93 -1.36 13.75
CA TRP A 45 14.10 -0.90 14.46
C TRP A 45 14.91 -2.09 14.98
N ASP A 46 16.19 -1.83 15.21
CA ASP A 46 17.13 -2.80 15.74
C ASP A 46 17.76 -2.23 17.00
N THR A 47 18.04 -3.10 17.96
CA THR A 47 18.85 -2.77 19.12
C THR A 47 20.21 -3.45 19.01
N GLU A 48 21.26 -2.80 19.52
CA GLU A 48 22.58 -3.43 19.62
C GLU A 48 22.70 -4.27 20.90
N THR A 49 22.13 -3.77 21.99
CA THR A 49 22.05 -4.42 23.31
C THR A 49 20.83 -3.88 24.06
N GLU A 50 20.30 -4.66 25.00
CA GLU A 50 19.12 -4.31 25.79
C GLU A 50 19.42 -4.54 27.28
N ILE A 51 19.91 -3.50 27.94
CA ILE A 51 20.28 -3.53 29.35
C ILE A 51 19.13 -2.93 30.14
N ASN A 52 18.53 -3.72 31.03
CA ASN A 52 17.40 -3.31 31.86
C ASN A 52 16.14 -2.93 31.05
N THR A 53 16.06 -3.33 29.78
CA THR A 53 14.92 -3.09 28.91
C THR A 53 13.80 -4.09 29.23
N ALA A 54 12.60 -3.61 29.47
CA ALA A 54 11.38 -4.43 29.58
C ALA A 54 10.68 -4.56 28.22
N GLY A 55 10.77 -3.53 27.39
CA GLY A 55 10.18 -3.52 26.05
C GLY A 55 10.03 -2.12 25.49
N PHE A 56 9.20 -1.99 24.47
CA PHE A 56 9.06 -0.77 23.68
C PHE A 56 7.61 -0.35 23.52
N ASN A 57 7.42 0.96 23.57
CA ASN A 57 6.22 1.63 23.11
C ASN A 57 6.54 2.39 21.82
N LEU A 58 5.54 2.46 20.95
CA LEU A 58 5.61 3.22 19.72
C LEU A 58 4.53 4.30 19.74
N TYR A 59 4.93 5.52 19.45
CA TYR A 59 4.03 6.65 19.33
C TYR A 59 4.01 7.14 17.90
N ARG A 60 2.88 7.71 17.47
CA ARG A 60 2.72 8.29 16.14
C ARG A 60 2.14 9.69 16.20
N SER A 61 2.59 10.57 15.31
CA SER A 61 1.96 11.85 15.03
C SER A 61 1.96 12.17 13.53
N GLU A 62 1.06 13.05 13.10
CA GLU A 62 1.10 13.70 11.77
C GLU A 62 1.98 14.98 11.79
N SER A 63 2.39 15.43 12.98
CA SER A 63 3.31 16.54 13.22
C SER A 63 4.65 16.03 13.75
N GLU A 64 5.74 16.68 13.35
CA GLU A 64 7.09 16.31 13.81
C GLU A 64 7.31 16.55 15.31
N LYS A 65 6.55 17.47 15.91
CA LYS A 65 6.84 18.00 17.26
C LYS A 65 5.81 17.65 18.31
N ASP A 66 4.54 17.54 17.93
CA ASP A 66 3.42 17.51 18.88
C ASP A 66 2.45 16.37 18.55
N ASP A 67 1.43 16.16 19.39
CA ASP A 67 0.30 15.25 19.15
C ASP A 67 0.64 13.76 18.95
N TYR A 68 1.72 13.31 19.59
CA TYR A 68 2.09 11.90 19.61
C TYR A 68 1.09 11.07 20.43
N ILE A 69 0.49 10.07 19.79
CA ILE A 69 -0.39 9.09 20.40
C ILE A 69 0.29 7.72 20.47
N LEU A 70 0.12 7.01 21.58
CA LEU A 70 0.57 5.61 21.70
C LEU A 70 -0.24 4.74 20.74
N ILE A 71 0.43 3.91 19.93
CA ILE A 71 -0.25 3.09 18.91
C ILE A 71 -0.27 1.60 19.20
N ASN A 72 0.66 1.07 20.01
CA ASN A 72 0.64 -0.33 20.45
C ASN A 72 -0.27 -0.50 21.68
N GLU A 73 -1.15 -1.50 21.66
CA GLU A 73 -2.07 -1.77 22.79
C GLU A 73 -1.36 -2.39 24.00
N THR A 74 -0.33 -3.20 23.74
CA THR A 74 0.52 -3.85 24.74
C THR A 74 1.96 -3.45 24.50
N LEU A 75 2.76 -3.42 25.57
CA LEU A 75 4.21 -3.25 25.45
C LEU A 75 4.78 -4.31 24.50
N ILE A 76 5.69 -3.89 23.63
CA ILE A 76 6.41 -4.80 22.74
C ILE A 76 7.60 -5.34 23.53
N ASP A 77 7.51 -6.59 23.98
CA ASP A 77 8.49 -7.18 24.89
C ASP A 77 9.91 -7.16 24.30
N SER A 78 10.90 -6.90 25.15
CA SER A 78 12.32 -7.01 24.79
C SER A 78 12.70 -8.46 24.50
N GLU A 79 13.35 -8.71 23.37
CA GLU A 79 13.90 -10.01 22.97
C GLU A 79 15.43 -10.08 23.10
N GLY A 80 16.10 -8.93 23.23
CA GLY A 80 17.53 -8.83 23.45
C GLY A 80 17.95 -9.00 24.91
N ASN A 81 19.21 -8.68 25.18
CA ASN A 81 19.83 -8.72 26.50
C ASN A 81 21.09 -7.83 26.55
N SER A 82 21.80 -7.87 27.69
CA SER A 82 22.94 -6.99 27.96
C SER A 82 24.14 -7.13 27.03
N VAL A 83 24.20 -8.16 26.19
CA VAL A 83 25.31 -8.40 25.25
C VAL A 83 24.87 -8.59 23.80
N SER A 84 23.56 -8.60 23.53
CA SER A 84 23.00 -8.73 22.18
C SER A 84 21.61 -8.12 22.12
N GLY A 85 21.33 -7.30 21.11
CA GLY A 85 19.98 -6.79 20.86
C GLY A 85 19.15 -7.73 19.97
N ALA A 86 18.11 -7.17 19.38
CA ALA A 86 17.13 -7.85 18.54
C ALA A 86 16.54 -6.90 17.49
N SER A 87 15.83 -7.49 16.52
CA SER A 87 15.13 -6.78 15.45
C SER A 87 13.63 -6.81 15.70
N TYR A 88 12.97 -5.68 15.56
CA TYR A 88 11.55 -5.54 15.85
C TYR A 88 10.79 -4.99 14.66
N GLU A 89 9.49 -5.31 14.62
CA GLU A 89 8.57 -4.81 13.62
C GLU A 89 7.22 -4.46 14.25
N TYR A 90 6.66 -3.31 13.87
CA TYR A 90 5.30 -2.92 14.21
C TYR A 90 4.52 -2.49 12.96
N VAL A 91 3.33 -3.07 12.75
CA VAL A 91 2.47 -2.74 11.62
C VAL A 91 1.33 -1.83 12.06
N ASP A 92 1.41 -0.57 11.65
CA ASP A 92 0.35 0.42 11.83
C ASP A 92 -0.62 0.40 10.63
N SER A 93 -1.79 -0.20 10.86
CA SER A 93 -2.88 -0.32 9.87
C SER A 93 -3.92 0.80 9.97
N SER A 94 -3.72 1.76 10.88
CA SER A 94 -4.67 2.86 11.14
C SER A 94 -4.29 4.16 10.43
N VAL A 95 -3.33 4.09 9.51
CA VAL A 95 -2.84 5.23 8.73
C VAL A 95 -3.77 5.61 7.58
N GLU A 96 -3.64 6.85 7.10
CA GLU A 96 -4.38 7.33 5.94
C GLU A 96 -3.45 7.59 4.76
N ARG A 97 -3.98 7.37 3.54
CA ARG A 97 -3.27 7.65 2.29
C ARG A 97 -2.99 9.15 2.13
N GLY A 98 -1.84 9.45 1.53
CA GLY A 98 -1.44 10.83 1.22
C GLY A 98 -0.98 11.63 2.44
N LYS A 99 -0.87 10.98 3.60
CA LYS A 99 -0.35 11.59 4.82
C LYS A 99 1.09 11.14 5.10
N THR A 100 1.80 11.96 5.85
CA THR A 100 3.11 11.65 6.41
C THR A 100 2.95 11.47 7.91
N PHE A 101 3.54 10.41 8.43
CA PHE A 101 3.52 10.07 9.85
C PHE A 101 4.95 10.05 10.39
N TYR A 102 5.07 10.53 11.62
CA TYR A 102 6.28 10.50 12.43
C TYR A 102 6.08 9.48 13.54
N TYR A 103 7.02 8.57 13.71
CA TYR A 103 6.99 7.57 14.76
C TYR A 103 8.13 7.81 15.75
N LEU A 104 7.80 7.76 17.03
CA LEU A 104 8.72 7.94 18.14
C LEU A 104 8.78 6.65 18.95
N LEU A 105 9.98 6.13 19.11
CA LEU A 105 10.25 4.97 19.95
C LEU A 105 10.46 5.41 21.40
N GLU A 106 9.83 4.69 22.32
CA GLU A 106 10.05 4.79 23.76
C GLU A 106 10.48 3.41 24.28
N GLU A 107 11.67 3.34 24.84
CA GLU A 107 12.14 2.18 25.59
C GLU A 107 11.62 2.27 27.03
N VAL A 108 11.02 1.19 27.52
CA VAL A 108 10.56 1.05 28.90
C VAL A 108 11.52 0.11 29.62
N GLN A 109 12.03 0.54 30.77
CA GLN A 109 12.92 -0.26 31.60
C GLN A 109 12.17 -1.12 32.62
N ILE A 110 12.82 -2.17 33.13
CA ILE A 110 12.24 -3.08 34.15
C ILE A 110 11.90 -2.33 35.46
N ASP A 111 12.61 -1.25 35.76
CA ASP A 111 12.35 -0.40 36.93
C ASP A 111 11.26 0.67 36.68
N GLY A 112 10.69 0.72 35.47
CA GLY A 112 9.64 1.64 35.07
C GLY A 112 10.14 2.99 34.54
N GLN A 113 11.46 3.23 34.46
CA GLN A 113 11.99 4.39 33.75
C GLN A 113 11.76 4.27 32.24
N VAL A 114 11.73 5.40 31.55
CA VAL A 114 11.54 5.45 30.10
C VAL A 114 12.63 6.28 29.44
N ASN A 115 13.04 5.86 28.25
CA ASN A 115 13.91 6.61 27.36
C ASN A 115 13.20 6.84 26.03
N ARG A 116 13.09 8.10 25.59
CA ARG A 116 12.42 8.46 24.33
C ARG A 116 13.44 8.96 23.32
N TYR A 117 13.41 8.40 22.12
CA TYR A 117 14.34 8.73 21.05
C TYR A 117 13.84 9.92 20.22
N GLU A 118 13.74 11.09 20.85
CA GLU A 118 13.13 12.31 20.27
C GLU A 118 13.86 12.84 19.02
N ASP A 119 15.17 12.62 18.93
CA ASP A 119 16.02 13.06 17.82
C ASP A 119 16.12 12.02 16.69
N GLU A 120 15.60 10.80 16.89
CA GLU A 120 15.70 9.66 15.97
C GLU A 120 14.30 9.13 15.58
N LYS A 121 13.43 10.03 15.13
CA LYS A 121 12.07 9.68 14.69
C LYS A 121 12.08 9.00 13.32
N PHE A 122 11.22 7.99 13.16
CA PHE A 122 10.99 7.37 11.87
C PHE A 122 9.95 8.17 11.08
N LEU A 123 10.25 8.47 9.81
CA LEU A 123 9.37 9.22 8.92
C LEU A 123 8.84 8.31 7.82
N TYR A 124 7.51 8.17 7.72
CA TYR A 124 6.87 7.39 6.66
C TYR A 124 5.79 8.19 5.95
N ALA A 125 5.91 8.29 4.62
CA ALA A 125 4.88 8.84 3.76
C ALA A 125 4.02 7.70 3.19
N VAL A 126 2.72 7.75 3.44
CA VAL A 126 1.77 6.78 2.89
C VAL A 126 1.36 7.25 1.51
N PRO A 127 1.66 6.50 0.42
CA PRO A 127 1.32 6.94 -0.92
C PRO A 127 -0.18 7.20 -1.08
N GLY A 128 -0.50 8.39 -1.60
CA GLY A 128 -1.84 8.72 -2.07
C GLY A 128 -2.18 8.01 -3.39
N LEU A 129 -3.44 8.12 -3.80
CA LEU A 129 -3.85 7.81 -5.17
C LEU A 129 -3.13 8.78 -6.12
N SER A 130 -2.16 8.29 -6.89
CA SER A 130 -1.46 9.11 -7.87
C SER A 130 -2.39 9.47 -9.03
N GLY A 131 -2.52 10.75 -9.34
CA GLY A 131 -3.31 11.23 -10.48
C GLY A 131 -2.86 10.62 -11.82
N LEU A 132 -1.55 10.31 -11.96
CA LEU A 132 -1.04 9.62 -13.14
C LEU A 132 -1.56 8.19 -13.23
N ILE A 133 -1.62 7.46 -12.11
CA ILE A 133 -2.14 6.08 -12.09
C ILE A 133 -3.63 6.09 -12.45
N VAL A 134 -4.39 7.04 -11.90
CA VAL A 134 -5.81 7.22 -12.21
C VAL A 134 -5.99 7.55 -13.70
N LEU A 135 -5.18 8.45 -14.25
CA LEU A 135 -5.19 8.80 -15.67
C LEU A 135 -4.88 7.59 -16.55
N LEU A 136 -3.82 6.83 -16.25
CA LEU A 136 -3.44 5.64 -17.00
C LEU A 136 -4.54 4.58 -16.97
N ALA A 137 -5.11 4.29 -15.80
CA ALA A 137 -6.23 3.36 -15.68
C ALA A 137 -7.46 3.84 -16.47
N THR A 138 -7.73 5.15 -16.47
CA THR A 138 -8.81 5.74 -17.26
C THR A 138 -8.56 5.55 -18.76
N VAL A 139 -7.35 5.81 -19.25
CA VAL A 139 -6.97 5.58 -20.66
C VAL A 139 -7.12 4.10 -21.03
N VAL A 140 -6.65 3.19 -20.18
CA VAL A 140 -6.79 1.73 -20.33
C VAL A 140 -8.26 1.34 -20.50
N ILE A 141 -9.16 1.87 -19.65
CA ILE A 141 -10.60 1.62 -19.71
C ILE A 141 -11.21 2.20 -20.99
N VAL A 142 -10.86 3.44 -21.36
CA VAL A 142 -11.36 4.11 -22.58
C VAL A 142 -10.95 3.35 -23.83
N VAL A 143 -9.71 2.88 -23.92
CA VAL A 143 -9.23 2.03 -25.02
C VAL A 143 -10.02 0.73 -25.06
N GLY A 144 -10.23 0.08 -23.90
CA GLY A 144 -11.04 -1.13 -23.81
C GLY A 144 -12.47 -0.92 -24.31
N LEU A 145 -13.13 0.17 -23.91
CA LEU A 145 -14.46 0.56 -24.38
C LEU A 145 -14.48 0.81 -25.90
N ALA A 146 -13.46 1.49 -26.45
CA ALA A 146 -13.35 1.72 -27.89
C ALA A 146 -13.23 0.41 -28.67
N LEU A 147 -12.44 -0.54 -28.18
CA LEU A 147 -12.30 -1.87 -28.79
C LEU A 147 -13.61 -2.67 -28.75
N LEU A 148 -14.37 -2.59 -27.65
CA LEU A 148 -15.70 -3.20 -27.57
C LEU A 148 -16.64 -2.61 -28.63
N VAL A 149 -16.71 -1.27 -28.74
CA VAL A 149 -17.56 -0.59 -29.73
C VAL A 149 -17.18 -1.00 -31.15
N MET A 150 -15.88 -1.04 -31.47
CA MET A 150 -15.41 -1.47 -32.79
C MET A 150 -15.75 -2.93 -33.08
N GLY A 151 -15.51 -3.84 -32.12
CA GLY A 151 -15.83 -5.26 -32.25
C GLY A 151 -17.33 -5.48 -32.49
N PHE A 152 -18.20 -4.90 -31.66
CA PHE A 152 -19.65 -5.03 -31.83
C PHE A 152 -20.18 -4.42 -33.12
N LYS A 153 -19.57 -3.33 -33.61
CA LYS A 153 -19.92 -2.74 -34.91
C LYS A 153 -19.58 -3.69 -36.06
N GLU A 154 -18.41 -4.34 -36.00
CA GLU A 154 -17.97 -5.29 -37.02
C GLU A 154 -18.83 -6.56 -37.06
N LEU A 155 -19.39 -7.02 -35.93
CA LEU A 155 -20.33 -8.16 -35.94
C LEU A 155 -21.67 -7.87 -36.62
N ARG A 156 -22.03 -6.59 -36.74
CA ARG A 156 -23.31 -6.16 -37.31
C ARG A 156 -23.23 -5.94 -38.83
N ASN A 157 -22.03 -5.72 -39.36
CA ASN A 157 -21.76 -5.49 -40.77
C ASN A 157 -21.50 -6.81 -41.51
#